data_AF-A0A6L7JPF0-F1
#
_entry.id   AF-A0A6L7JPF0-F1
#
_cell.length_a   1.000
_cell.length_b   1.000
_cell.length_c   1.000
_cell.angle_alpha   90.00
_cell.angle_beta   90.00
_cell.angle_gamma   90.00
#
_symmetry.space_group_name_H-M   'P 1'
#
loop_
_entity.id
_entity.type
_entity.pdbx_description
1 polymer ?
#
loop_
_entity_poly.entity_id
_entity_poly.type
_entity_poly.pdbx_seq_one_letter_code
_entity_poly.pdbx_strand_id
1 'polypeptide(L)' 'MEAGLDGSSAEVVGDGRHFEAVVICPEFAGKIMLEQHRMVYSGLGEKMEFIHALSLKTYTPEQWANGA' A
#
# COMPACT_ATOMS: atom_id res chain seq x y z
N MET A 1 -8.89 11.04 -20.36
CA MET A 1 -7.55 11.37 -19.86
C MET A 1 -7.60 11.11 -18.37
N GLU A 2 -7.19 9.91 -17.99
CA GLU A 2 -7.26 9.42 -16.62
C GLU A 2 -6.14 10.06 -15.82
N ALA A 3 -6.50 10.93 -14.87
CA ALA A 3 -5.59 11.39 -13.84
C ALA A 3 -5.43 10.25 -12.82
N GLY A 4 -4.78 9.17 -13.24
CA GLY A 4 -4.24 8.18 -12.32
C GLY A 4 -3.05 8.83 -11.61
N LEU A 5 -3.01 8.73 -10.29
CA LEU A 5 -1.91 9.23 -9.47
C LEU A 5 -0.57 8.72 -10.03
N ASP A 6 0.21 9.61 -10.63
CA ASP A 6 1.50 9.31 -11.24
C ASP A 6 2.46 8.83 -10.14
N GLY A 7 2.68 7.52 -10.04
CA GLY A 7 3.64 6.92 -9.11
C GLY A 7 3.08 6.15 -7.92
N SER A 8 1.76 6.01 -7.77
CA SER A 8 1.15 5.19 -6.70
C SER A 8 0.69 3.84 -7.24
N SER A 9 1.36 2.76 -6.84
CA SER A 9 1.05 1.39 -7.29
C SER A 9 0.66 0.51 -6.11
N ALA A 10 -0.39 -0.30 -6.25
CA ALA A 10 -0.81 -1.24 -5.22
C ALA A 10 -0.83 -2.66 -5.80
N GLU A 11 0.00 -3.53 -5.24
CA GLU A 11 0.11 -4.93 -5.63
C GLU A 11 -0.39 -5.82 -4.49
N VAL A 12 -1.19 -6.83 -4.81
CA VAL A 12 -1.68 -7.81 -3.83
C VAL A 12 -0.97 -9.12 -4.11
N VAL A 13 -0.16 -9.56 -3.15
CA VAL A 13 0.59 -10.82 -3.20
C VAL A 13 -0.06 -11.78 -2.22
N GLY A 14 -0.37 -13.01 -2.61
CA GLY A 14 -0.97 -13.96 -1.66
C GLY A 14 -0.77 -15.41 -2.07
N ASP A 15 -0.50 -16.25 -1.08
CA ASP A 15 -0.23 -17.69 -1.25
C ASP A 15 -1.47 -18.55 -0.96
N GLY A 16 -2.67 -17.98 -1.10
CA GLY A 16 -3.97 -18.65 -0.87
C GLY A 16 -4.36 -18.84 0.60
N ARG A 17 -3.45 -18.70 1.56
CA ARG A 17 -3.73 -18.67 3.02
C ARG A 17 -3.42 -17.34 3.69
N HIS A 18 -2.34 -16.69 3.27
CA HIS A 18 -1.99 -15.33 3.68
C HIS A 18 -1.99 -14.43 2.44
N PHE A 19 -2.63 -13.29 2.58
CA PHE A 19 -2.63 -12.24 1.57
C PHE A 19 -1.88 -11.04 2.14
N GLU A 20 -1.05 -10.43 1.31
CA GLU A 20 -0.22 -9.28 1.59
C GLU A 20 -0.56 -8.20 0.56
N ALA A 21 -0.94 -7.02 1.04
CA ALA A 21 -1.16 -5.86 0.19
C ALA A 21 0.07 -4.97 0.27
N VAL A 22 0.79 -4.83 -0.83
CA VAL A 22 1.97 -3.99 -0.98
C VAL A 22 1.55 -2.70 -1.68
N VAL A 23 1.62 -1.58 -0.97
CA VAL A 23 1.29 -0.26 -1.52
C VAL A 23 2.56 0.55 -1.64
N ILE A 24 2.90 0.95 -2.86
CA ILE A 24 4.08 1.74 -3.21
C ILE A 24 3.61 3.16 -3.52
N CYS A 25 4.03 4.13 -2.71
CA CYS A 25 3.69 5.53 -2.93
C CYS A 25 4.84 6.46 -2.47
N PRO A 26 5.27 7.43 -3.29
CA PRO A 26 6.28 8.42 -2.88
C PRO A 26 5.80 9.29 -1.71
N GLU A 27 4.49 9.49 -1.55
CA GLU A 27 3.94 10.29 -0.45
C GLU A 27 4.12 9.66 0.93
N PHE A 28 4.49 8.37 1.01
CA PHE A 28 4.83 7.73 2.30
C PHE A 28 6.19 8.17 2.84
N ALA A 29 7.06 8.73 2.00
CA ALA A 29 8.38 9.20 2.43
C ALA A 29 8.24 10.33 3.46
N GLY A 30 8.82 10.14 4.65
CA GLY A 30 8.77 11.11 5.74
C GLY A 30 7.45 11.17 6.52
N LYS A 31 6.48 10.29 6.21
CA LYS A 31 5.21 10.17 6.94
C LYS A 31 5.30 9.14 8.05
N ILE A 32 4.59 9.38 9.15
CA ILE A 32 4.46 8.40 10.24
C ILE A 32 3.55 7.23 9.80
N MET A 33 3.75 6.06 10.41
CA MET A 33 2.94 4.85 10.16
C MET A 33 1.43 5.13 10.15
N LEU A 34 0.93 5.95 11.08
CA LEU A 34 -0.49 6.31 11.15
C LEU A 34 -0.97 7.09 9.92
N GLU A 35 -0.17 8.03 9.40
CA GLU A 35 -0.50 8.80 8.20
C GLU A 35 -0.44 7.92 6.94
N GLN A 36 0.56 7.05 6.85
CA GLN A 36 0.67 6.06 5.77
C GLN A 36 -0.57 5.17 5.75
N HIS A 37 -0.94 4.62 6.91
CA HIS A 37 -2.15 3.81 7.06
C HIS A 37 -3.40 4.59 6.64
N ARG A 38 -3.58 5.84 7.11
CA ARG A 38 -4.72 6.68 6.69
C ARG A 38 -4.77 6.91 5.19
N MET A 39 -3.64 7.18 4.55
CA MET A 39 -3.56 7.34 3.09
C MET A 39 -3.92 6.05 2.36
N VAL A 40 -3.36 4.92 2.80
CA VAL A 40 -3.71 3.61 2.25
C VAL A 40 -5.19 3.32 2.44
N TYR A 41 -5.74 3.55 3.63
CA TYR A 41 -7.17 3.35 3.90
C TYR A 41 -8.05 4.24 3.03
N SER A 42 -7.63 5.49 2.81
CA SER A 42 -8.32 6.38 1.88
C SER A 42 -8.26 5.90 0.42
N GLY A 43 -7.18 5.23 0.02
CA GLY A 43 -7.00 4.70 -1.33
C GLY A 43 -7.61 3.32 -1.56
N LEU A 44 -7.61 2.43 -0.56
CA LEU A 44 -8.19 1.08 -0.63
C LEU A 44 -9.70 1.06 -0.37
N GLY A 45 -10.26 2.12 0.23
CA GLY A 45 -11.69 2.24 0.51
C GLY A 45 -12.23 1.12 1.43
N GLU A 46 -13.51 0.80 1.26
CA GLU A 46 -14.32 -0.15 2.07
C GLU A 46 -13.79 -1.59 2.15
N LYS A 47 -12.66 -1.92 1.50
CA LYS A 47 -12.01 -3.24 1.58
C LYS A 47 -11.33 -3.54 2.93
N MET A 48 -11.41 -2.61 3.88
CA MET A 48 -10.77 -2.68 5.19
C MET A 48 -11.34 -3.76 6.12
N GLU A 49 -12.58 -4.21 5.92
CA GLU A 49 -13.22 -5.21 6.79
C GLU A 49 -12.53 -6.59 6.76
N PHE A 50 -11.83 -6.91 5.66
CA PHE A 50 -11.18 -8.21 5.45
C PHE A 50 -9.73 -8.31 5.99
N ILE A 51 -9.15 -7.23 6.51
CA ILE A 51 -7.70 -7.16 6.78
C ILE A 51 -7.28 -7.70 8.16
N HIS A 52 -8.19 -8.29 8.95
CA HIS A 52 -7.82 -8.90 10.24
C HIS A 52 -6.78 -10.05 10.13
N ALA A 53 -6.59 -10.62 8.93
CA ALA A 53 -5.56 -11.63 8.64
C ALA A 53 -4.65 -11.25 7.44
N LEU A 54 -4.72 -10.02 6.95
CA LEU A 54 -4.05 -9.57 5.74
C LEU A 54 -2.91 -8.62 6.12
N SER A 55 -1.68 -8.90 5.70
CA SER A 55 -0.54 -8.03 6.04
C SER A 55 -0.47 -6.88 5.05
N LEU A 56 -0.68 -5.65 5.53
CA LEU A 56 -0.49 -4.45 4.73
C LEU A 56 0.96 -3.99 4.87
N LYS A 57 1.67 -3.82 3.75
CA LYS A 57 3.00 -3.22 3.71
C LYS A 57 3.00 -1.96 2.85
N THR A 58 3.48 -0.87 3.43
CA THR A 58 3.64 0.42 2.76
C THR A 58 5.11 0.65 2.45
N TYR A 59 5.41 0.95 1.19
CA TYR A 59 6.75 1.22 0.72
C TYR A 59 6.80 2.52 -0.08
N THR A 60 7.94 3.19 -0.04
CA THR A 60 8.23 4.24 -1.02
C THR A 60 8.77 3.59 -2.29
N PRO A 61 8.64 4.23 -3.47
CA PRO A 61 9.23 3.72 -4.71
C PRO A 61 10.74 3.51 -4.58
N GLU A 62 11.44 4.33 -3.79
CA GLU A 62 12.87 4.15 -3.51
C GLU A 62 13.17 2.91 -2.65
N GLN A 63 12.32 2.61 -1.66
CA GLN A 63 12.45 1.40 -0.83
C GLN A 63 12.16 0.14 -1.64
N TRP A 64 11.13 0.17 -2.49
CA TRP A 64 10.80 -0.94 -3.38
C TRP A 64 11.89 -1.18 -4.42
N ALA A 65 12.42 -0.12 -5.04
CA ALA A 65 13.49 -0.21 -6.02
C ALA A 65 14.84 -0.69 -5.44
N ASN A 66 15.09 -0.46 -4.13
CA ASN A 66 16.31 -0.92 -3.46
C ASN A 66 16.30 -2.41 -3.06
N GLY A 67 15.25 -3.16 -3.41
CA GLY A 67 15.18 -4.60 -3.19
C GLY A 67 14.64 -4.94 -1.79
N ALA A 68 13.32 -4.84 -1.66
CA ALA A 68 12.59 -5.54 -0.60
C ALA A 68 12.79 -7.07 -0.70
#